data_AF-A0A2L2Z7Y1-F1
#
_entry.id   AF-A0A2L2Z7Y1-F1
#
_cell.length_a   1.000
_cell.length_b   1.000
_cell.length_c   1.000
_cell.angle_alpha   90.00
_cell.angle_beta   90.00
_cell.angle_gamma   90.00
#
_symmetry.space_group_name_H-M   'P 1'
#
loop_
_entity.id
_entity.type
_entity.pdbx_description
1 polymer ?
#
loop_
_entity_poly.entity_id
_entity_poly.type
_entity_poly.pdbx_seq_one_letter_code
_entity_poly.pdbx_strand_id
1 'polypeptide(L)' 'QKILIKDINEFSNRPTLFVDVDPAPKTLGGLRDKRWKEVRNIVTPTFSSGKIKQMTDVFSKKVDIT' A
#
# COMPACT_ATOMS: atom_id res chain seq x y z
N GLN A 1 -9.11 -9.16 12.45
CA GLN A 1 -7.91 -8.46 11.94
C GLN A 1 -6.57 -9.04 12.44
N LYS A 2 -6.51 -10.28 12.97
CA LYS A 2 -5.27 -10.86 13.52
C LYS A 2 -4.16 -11.03 12.46
N ILE A 3 -4.46 -11.71 11.36
CA ILE A 3 -3.48 -12.08 10.32
C ILE A 3 -2.86 -10.84 9.63
N LEU A 4 -3.69 -9.90 9.16
CA LEU A 4 -3.22 -8.77 8.36
C LEU A 4 -2.72 -7.57 9.18
N ILE A 5 -2.81 -7.63 10.52
CA ILE A 5 -2.35 -6.54 11.41
C ILE A 5 -1.41 -7.06 12.48
N LYS A 6 -1.86 -7.98 13.34
CA LYS A 6 -1.07 -8.49 14.46
C LYS A 6 0.07 -9.39 13.96
N ASP A 7 -0.24 -10.31 13.06
CA ASP A 7 0.70 -11.34 12.60
C ASP A 7 1.23 -11.01 11.20
N ILE A 8 1.26 -9.73 10.85
CA ILE A 8 1.62 -9.31 9.49
C ILE A 8 3.06 -9.67 9.10
N ASN A 9 3.94 -9.81 10.10
CA ASN A 9 5.32 -10.25 9.92
C ASN A 9 5.40 -11.74 9.53
N GLU A 10 4.41 -12.55 9.91
CA GLU A 10 4.29 -13.97 9.53
C GLU A 10 3.54 -14.12 8.20
N PHE A 11 2.52 -13.27 7.99
CA PHE A 11 1.64 -13.31 6.81
C PHE A 11 1.82 -12.08 5.90
N SER A 12 3.07 -11.83 5.49
CA SER A 12 3.44 -10.66 4.69
C SER A 12 2.92 -10.72 3.25
N ASN A 13 2.88 -11.92 2.66
CA ASN A 13 2.51 -12.11 1.25
C ASN A 13 1.00 -12.03 1.02
N ARG A 14 0.61 -11.67 -0.21
CA ARG A 14 -0.78 -11.71 -0.68
C ARG A 14 -0.99 -12.87 -1.67
N PRO A 15 -2.25 -13.30 -1.86
CA PRO A 15 -2.59 -14.24 -2.92
C PRO A 15 -2.07 -13.73 -4.27
N THR A 16 -1.51 -14.63 -5.07
CA THR A 16 -1.04 -14.30 -6.41
C THR A 16 -2.23 -13.88 -7.27
N LEU A 17 -2.16 -12.68 -7.86
CA LEU A 17 -3.27 -12.14 -8.65
C LEU A 17 -3.37 -12.75 -10.06
N PHE A 18 -2.47 -13.67 -10.45
CA PHE A 18 -2.35 -14.24 -11.80
C PHE A 18 -2.31 -13.19 -12.93
N VAL A 19 -1.86 -11.98 -12.60
CA VAL A 19 -1.65 -10.88 -13.54
C VAL A 19 -0.14 -10.74 -13.72
N ASP A 20 0.39 -11.41 -14.75
CA ASP A 20 1.82 -11.39 -15.09
C ASP A 20 2.12 -10.41 -16.24
N VAL A 21 1.62 -9.18 -16.08
CA VAL A 21 1.89 -8.06 -16.99
C VAL A 21 2.61 -6.97 -16.23
N ASP A 22 3.75 -6.52 -16.74
CA ASP A 22 4.48 -5.43 -16.13
C ASP A 22 3.62 -4.13 -16.12
N PRO A 23 3.60 -3.37 -15.00
CA PRO A 23 4.42 -3.53 -13.79
C PRO A 23 3.72 -4.28 -12.64
N ALA A 24 2.62 -4.99 -12.88
CA ALA A 24 1.75 -5.53 -11.82
C ALA A 24 2.49 -6.41 -10.78
N PRO A 25 3.38 -7.35 -11.17
CA PRO A 25 4.16 -8.14 -10.20
C PRO A 25 5.12 -7.28 -9.35
N LYS A 26 5.51 -6.10 -9.84
CA LYS A 26 6.46 -5.18 -9.19
C LYS A 26 5.78 -4.17 -8.26
N THR A 27 4.44 -4.14 -8.22
CA THR A 27 3.68 -3.27 -7.31
C THR A 27 3.71 -3.80 -5.87
N LEU A 28 3.37 -2.96 -4.88
CA LEU A 28 3.29 -3.38 -3.47
C LEU A 28 2.34 -4.57 -3.23
N GLY A 29 1.34 -4.77 -4.10
CA GLY A 29 0.44 -5.93 -4.04
C GLY A 29 1.05 -7.22 -4.58
N GLY A 30 2.01 -7.13 -5.52
CA GLY A 30 2.67 -8.27 -6.16
C GLY A 30 4.01 -8.67 -5.52
N LEU A 31 4.71 -7.72 -4.88
CA LEU A 31 5.97 -7.99 -4.20
C LEU A 31 5.79 -8.97 -3.04
N ARG A 32 6.84 -9.75 -2.78
CA ARG A 32 6.86 -10.78 -1.73
C ARG A 32 7.98 -10.58 -0.71
N ASP A 33 7.76 -11.14 0.47
CA ASP A 33 8.74 -11.34 1.53
C ASP A 33 9.54 -10.07 1.88
N LYS A 34 10.88 -10.16 1.91
CA LYS A 34 11.78 -9.05 2.24
C LYS A 34 11.56 -7.84 1.33
N ARG A 35 11.35 -8.06 0.03
CA ARG A 35 11.20 -6.96 -0.93
C ARG A 35 9.90 -6.19 -0.69
N TRP A 36 8.81 -6.91 -0.39
CA TRP A 36 7.55 -6.29 0.03
C TRP A 36 7.74 -5.43 1.28
N LYS A 37 8.46 -5.94 2.28
CA LYS A 37 8.73 -5.22 3.54
C LYS A 37 9.54 -3.93 3.30
N GLU A 38 10.59 -4.00 2.49
CA GLU A 38 11.40 -2.84 2.11
C GLU A 38 10.56 -1.74 1.46
N VAL A 39 9.78 -2.08 0.43
CA VAL A 39 8.95 -1.10 -0.28
C VAL A 39 7.84 -0.56 0.62
N ARG A 40 7.21 -1.41 1.43
CA ARG A 40 6.21 -0.99 2.42
C ARG A 40 6.77 0.02 3.41
N ASN A 41 8.00 -0.17 3.88
CA ASN A 41 8.65 0.74 4.84
C ASN A 41 8.88 2.14 4.25
N ILE A 42 9.00 2.26 2.93
CA ILE A 42 9.13 3.55 2.23
C ILE A 42 7.74 4.17 1.99
N VAL A 43 6.77 3.38 1.55
CA VAL A 43 5.43 3.86 1.17
C VAL A 43 4.60 4.26 2.39
N THR A 44 4.61 3.46 3.46
CA THR A 44 3.79 3.68 4.68
C THR A 44 3.95 5.08 5.28
N PRO A 45 5.18 5.58 5.57
CA PRO A 45 5.34 6.92 6.12
C PRO A 45 5.03 8.04 5.13
N THR A 46 4.96 7.76 3.82
CA THR A 46 4.56 8.72 2.79
C THR A 46 3.05 8.96 2.82
N PHE A 47 2.28 7.93 3.13
CA PHE A 47 0.82 7.97 3.26
C PHE A 47 0.37 7.83 4.71
N SER A 48 1.05 8.50 5.64
CA SER A 48 0.61 8.57 7.03
C SER A 48 -0.69 9.38 7.15
N SER A 49 -1.47 9.16 8.20
CA SER A 49 -2.72 9.91 8.42
C SER A 49 -2.52 11.42 8.42
N GLY A 50 -1.39 11.90 8.97
CA GLY A 50 -1.04 13.32 8.95
C GLY A 50 -0.80 13.86 7.53
N LYS A 51 -0.05 13.13 6.70
CA LYS A 51 0.22 13.52 5.30
C LYS A 51 -1.02 13.41 4.42
N ILE A 52 -1.84 12.37 4.62
CA ILE A 52 -3.12 12.21 3.90
C ILE A 52 -4.05 13.38 4.24
N LYS A 53 -4.16 13.79 5.51
CA LYS A 53 -4.97 14.94 5.91
C LYS A 53 -4.52 16.23 5.22
N GLN A 54 -3.22 16.42 5.03
CA GLN A 54 -2.68 17.56 4.26
C GLN A 54 -3.02 17.48 2.76
N MET A 55 -3.10 16.28 2.19
CA MET A 55 -3.50 16.07 0.79
C MET A 55 -5.00 16.31 0.57
N THR A 56 -5.83 16.17 1.61
CA THR A 56 -7.29 16.38 1.53
C THR A 56 -7.63 17.76 0.96
N ASP A 57 -6.90 18.81 1.33
CA ASP A 57 -7.14 20.17 0.84
C ASP A 57 -7.01 20.28 -0.70
N VAL A 58 -6.04 19.58 -1.29
CA VAL A 58 -5.87 19.54 -2.74
C VAL A 58 -7.00 18.74 -3.37
N PHE A 59 -7.36 17.61 -2.75
CA PHE A 59 -8.42 16.73 -3.22
C PHE A 59 -9.77 17.45 -3.28
N SER A 60 -10.17 18.12 -2.19
CA SER A 60 -11.42 18.88 -2.10
C SER A 60 -11.51 20.06 -3.06
N LYS A 61 -10.37 20.60 -3.52
CA LYS A 61 -10.35 21.69 -4.52
C LYS A 61 -10.44 21.20 -5.96
N LYS A 62 -10.10 19.94 -6.23
CA LYS A 62 -9.93 19.40 -7.58
C LYS A 62 -10.93 18.31 -7.94
N VAL A 63 -11.53 17.71 -6.93
CA VAL A 63 -12.68 16.84 -7.07
C VAL A 63 -13.87 17.64 -6.58
N ASP A 64 -14.87 17.85 -7.43
CA ASP A 64 -16.15 18.38 -7.00
C ASP A 64 -16.77 17.34 -6.07
N ILE A 65 -16.61 17.55 -4.77
CA ILE A 65 -17.37 16.83 -3.76
C ILE A 65 -18.73 17.56 -3.68
N THR A 66 -19.51 17.49 -4.76
CA THR A 66 -20.90 17.94 -4.82
C THR A 66 -21.77 16.76 -5.19
#